data_AF-A0A968FWV6-F1
#
_entry.id   AF-A0A968FWV6-F1
#
_cell.length_a   1.000
_cell.length_b   1.000
_cell.length_c   1.000
_cell.angle_alpha   90.00
_cell.angle_beta   90.00
_cell.angle_gamma   90.00
#
_symmetry.space_group_name_H-M   'P 1'
#
loop_
_entity.id
_entity.type
_entity.pdbx_description
1 polymer ?
#
loop_
_entity_poly.entity_id
_entity_poly.type
_entity_poly.pdbx_seq_one_letter_code
_entity_poly.pdbx_strand_id
1 'polypeptide(L)'
;CTVSDAQIHLFQNDGDGTFTNITDAANLSGAGPGSRFLFADFEPDGDLDIFVTGADRNILYRNNLDGTFLDVTESAGIGTGQENAADGGFGDFD
;
A
#
# COMPACT_ATOMS: atom_id res chain seq x y z
N CYS A 1 1.66 -26.93 10.97
CA CYS A 1 1.30 -25.59 11.46
C CYS A 1 1.84 -24.61 10.42
N THR A 2 1.08 -24.34 9.37
CA THR A 2 1.44 -23.30 8.41
C THR A 2 1.19 -21.98 9.11
N VAL A 3 2.21 -21.13 9.20
CA VAL A 3 2.07 -19.76 9.69
C VAL A 3 0.90 -19.17 8.88
N SER A 4 -0.18 -18.79 9.54
CA SER A 4 -1.27 -18.08 8.87
C SER A 4 -0.62 -16.86 8.22
N ASP A 5 -0.69 -16.82 6.90
CA ASP A 5 -0.28 -15.71 6.05
C ASP A 5 -1.11 -14.51 6.49
N ALA A 6 -0.61 -13.76 7.47
CA ALA A 6 -1.38 -12.71 8.08
C ALA A 6 -1.33 -11.53 7.10
N GLN A 7 -2.36 -11.49 6.27
CA GLN A 7 -2.57 -10.59 5.17
C GLN A 7 -3.25 -9.32 5.68
N ILE A 8 -2.87 -8.17 5.14
CA ILE A 8 -3.67 -6.96 5.34
C ILE A 8 -4.77 -6.89 4.28
N HIS A 9 -5.93 -6.39 4.69
CA HIS A 9 -7.09 -6.28 3.81
C HIS A 9 -7.38 -4.83 3.42
N LEU A 10 -7.73 -4.63 2.14
CA LEU A 10 -8.28 -3.38 1.63
C LEU A 10 -9.79 -3.53 1.43
N PHE A 11 -10.55 -2.60 1.99
CA PHE A 11 -12.00 -2.54 1.87
C PHE A 11 -12.41 -1.28 1.10
N GLN A 12 -13.15 -1.47 0.01
CA GLN A 12 -13.80 -0.38 -0.73
C GLN A 12 -15.14 -0.05 -0.07
N ASN A 13 -15.42 1.24 0.13
CA ASN A 13 -16.74 1.70 0.54
C ASN A 13 -17.66 1.78 -0.68
N ASP A 14 -18.78 1.06 -0.64
CA ASP A 14 -19.72 0.93 -1.77
C ASP A 14 -20.74 2.09 -1.83
N GLY A 15 -20.66 3.04 -0.88
CA GLY A 15 -21.48 4.27 -0.86
C GLY A 15 -22.86 4.11 -0.24
N ASP A 16 -23.24 2.90 0.16
CA ASP A 16 -24.51 2.57 0.81
C ASP A 16 -24.34 2.14 2.28
N GLY A 17 -23.15 2.38 2.83
CA GLY A 17 -22.76 1.95 4.17
C GLY A 17 -22.24 0.51 4.24
N THR A 18 -22.10 -0.16 3.09
CA THR A 18 -21.43 -1.45 2.99
C THR A 18 -19.99 -1.31 2.48
N PHE A 19 -19.22 -2.36 2.68
CA PHE A 19 -17.81 -2.42 2.30
C PHE A 19 -17.50 -3.74 1.64
N THR A 20 -16.83 -3.68 0.49
CA THR A 20 -16.36 -4.85 -0.26
C THR A 20 -14.87 -5.07 -0.01
N ASN A 21 -14.49 -6.29 0.39
CA ASN A 21 -13.08 -6.67 0.49
C ASN A 21 -12.52 -6.84 -0.94
N ILE A 22 -11.62 -5.94 -1.34
CA ILE A 22 -11.00 -5.92 -2.66
C ILE A 22 -9.52 -6.31 -2.62
N THR A 23 -9.02 -6.87 -1.51
CA THR A 23 -7.58 -7.16 -1.30
C THR A 23 -6.93 -7.90 -2.47
N ASP A 24 -7.57 -8.98 -2.93
CA ASP A 24 -7.05 -9.81 -4.03
C ASP A 24 -7.21 -9.10 -5.38
N ALA A 25 -8.32 -8.39 -5.57
CA ALA A 25 -8.57 -7.62 -6.80
C ALA A 25 -7.62 -6.41 -6.94
N ALA A 26 -7.18 -5.86 -5.81
CA ALA A 26 -6.30 -4.70 -5.73
C ALA A 26 -4.81 -5.04 -5.90
N ASN A 27 -4.44 -6.33 -6.00
CA ASN A 27 -3.05 -6.82 -6.12
C ASN A 27 -2.12 -6.45 -4.95
N LEU A 28 -2.64 -6.36 -3.72
CA LEU A 28 -1.87 -5.97 -2.52
C LEU A 28 -1.23 -7.16 -1.79
N SER A 29 -0.47 -7.99 -2.50
CA SER A 29 0.10 -9.24 -1.96
C SER A 29 1.38 -9.09 -1.13
N GLY A 30 1.97 -7.89 -1.06
CA GLY A 30 3.25 -7.65 -0.39
C GLY A 30 3.15 -7.17 1.06
N ALA A 31 1.96 -6.83 1.55
CA ALA A 31 1.78 -6.28 2.89
C ALA A 31 1.51 -7.39 3.93
N GLY A 32 2.43 -7.53 4.88
CA GLY A 32 2.36 -8.54 5.95
C GLY A 32 2.17 -7.93 7.35
N PRO A 33 2.12 -8.76 8.41
CA PRO A 33 1.79 -8.32 9.76
C PRO A 33 2.78 -7.29 10.30
N GLY A 34 2.27 -6.29 11.01
CA GLY A 34 3.10 -5.22 11.55
C GLY A 34 3.43 -4.11 10.55
N SER A 35 2.94 -4.22 9.31
CA SER A 35 3.04 -3.12 8.35
C SER A 35 2.15 -1.94 8.76
N ARG A 36 2.55 -0.73 8.35
CA ARG A 36 1.71 0.48 8.43
C ARG A 36 1.48 1.03 7.04
N PHE A 37 0.41 1.80 6.92
CA PHE A 37 -0.08 2.31 5.64
C PHE A 37 -0.21 3.82 5.69
N LEU A 38 0.22 4.44 4.60
CA LEU A 38 0.07 5.85 4.35
C LEU A 38 -0.54 6.01 2.97
N PHE A 39 -1.62 6.79 2.90
CA PHE A 39 -2.22 7.22 1.64
C PHE A 39 -1.63 8.57 1.25
N ALA A 40 -1.16 8.69 0.02
CA ALA A 40 -0.48 9.87 -0.50
C ALA A 40 -0.68 9.99 -2.00
N ASP A 41 -0.76 11.19 -2.55
CA ASP A 41 -0.75 11.41 -4.00
C ASP A 41 0.71 11.60 -4.44
N PHE A 42 1.34 10.55 -4.97
CA PHE A 42 2.76 10.57 -5.32
C PHE A 42 3.03 11.09 -6.73
N GLU A 43 2.06 10.99 -7.65
CA GLU A 43 2.23 11.39 -9.06
C GLU A 43 1.34 12.57 -9.53
N PRO A 44 1.02 13.48 -8.60
CA PRO A 44 -0.08 14.46 -8.67
C PRO A 44 -1.18 14.18 -9.70
N ASP A 45 -1.78 12.99 -9.66
CA ASP A 45 -2.88 12.62 -10.58
C ASP A 45 -4.27 12.76 -9.94
N GLY A 46 -4.31 13.10 -8.64
CA GLY A 46 -5.53 13.31 -7.88
C GLY A 46 -6.04 12.05 -7.20
N ASP A 47 -5.30 10.94 -7.26
CA ASP A 47 -5.66 9.68 -6.63
C ASP A 47 -4.62 9.24 -5.60
N LEU A 48 -5.11 8.63 -4.52
CA LEU A 48 -4.24 8.25 -3.41
C LEU A 48 -3.55 6.91 -3.70
N ASP A 49 -2.22 6.96 -3.77
CA ASP A 49 -1.31 5.84 -3.74
C ASP A 49 -1.17 5.30 -2.31
N ILE A 50 -0.61 4.08 -2.19
CA ILE A 50 -0.38 3.43 -0.89
C ILE A 50 1.10 3.22 -0.67
N PHE A 51 1.63 3.82 0.37
CA PHE A 51 2.95 3.49 0.90
C PHE A 51 2.82 2.55 2.10
N VAL A 52 3.55 1.44 2.05
CA VAL A 52 3.56 0.40 3.08
C VAL A 52 4.93 0.36 3.73
N THR A 53 4.98 0.61 5.04
CA THR A 53 6.21 0.40 5.82
C THR A 53 6.24 -1.02 6.37
N GLY A 54 7.34 -1.74 6.17
CA GLY A 54 7.53 -3.10 6.68
C GLY A 54 8.81 -3.25 7.51
N ALA A 55 8.96 -4.40 8.16
CA ALA A 55 10.17 -4.73 8.94
C ALA A 55 11.37 -5.12 8.06
N ASP A 56 11.10 -5.64 6.86
CA ASP A 56 12.11 -6.10 5.91
C ASP A 56 12.29 -5.14 4.73
N ARG A 57 11.18 -4.52 4.31
CA ARG A 57 11.10 -3.69 3.10
C ARG A 57 9.91 -2.73 3.17
N ASN A 58 10.08 -1.55 2.58
CA ASN A 58 8.99 -0.63 2.25
C ASN A 58 8.50 -0.87 0.82
N ILE A 59 7.19 -0.73 0.61
CA ILE A 59 6.55 -0.94 -0.70
C ILE A 59 5.77 0.31 -1.08
N LEU A 60 5.90 0.77 -2.32
CA LEU A 60 5.06 1.82 -2.87
C LEU A 60 4.16 1.25 -3.95
N TYR A 61 2.85 1.37 -3.72
CA TYR A 61 1.79 0.95 -4.62
C TYR A 61 1.16 2.17 -5.26
N ARG A 62 1.29 2.27 -6.59
CA ARG A 62 0.62 3.28 -7.40
C ARG A 62 -0.82 2.86 -7.69
N ASN A 63 -1.79 3.76 -7.50
CA ASN A 63 -3.18 3.54 -7.88
C ASN A 63 -3.36 3.68 -9.39
N ASN A 64 -3.91 2.66 -10.06
CA ASN A 64 -4.12 2.68 -11.52
C ASN A 64 -5.46 3.30 -11.95
N LEU A 65 -6.25 3.86 -11.01
CA LEU A 65 -7.56 4.48 -11.23
C LEU A 65 -8.68 3.50 -11.64
N ASP A 66 -8.39 2.20 -11.64
CA ASP A 66 -9.31 1.14 -12.02
C ASP A 66 -9.60 0.17 -10.87
N GLY A 67 -9.20 0.55 -9.64
CA GLY A 67 -9.31 -0.27 -8.45
C GLY A 67 -8.16 -1.26 -8.26
N THR A 68 -7.14 -1.23 -9.13
CA THR A 68 -5.91 -2.02 -8.99
C THR A 68 -4.73 -1.14 -8.59
N PHE A 69 -3.73 -1.77 -7.96
CA PHE A 69 -2.47 -1.11 -7.63
C PHE A 69 -1.29 -1.78 -8.33
N LEU A 70 -0.30 -0.97 -8.70
CA LEU A 70 0.97 -1.40 -9.27
C LEU A 70 2.10 -1.18 -8.25
N ASP A 71 2.87 -2.23 -7.96
CA ASP A 71 4.11 -2.09 -7.18
C ASP A 71 5.16 -1.33 -8.01
N VAL A 72 5.47 -0.10 -7.57
CA VAL A 72 6.44 0.80 -8.21
C VAL A 72 7.69 1.01 -7.35
N THR A 73 7.90 0.16 -6.34
CA THR A 73 8.96 0.29 -5.32
C THR A 73 10.36 0.46 -5.93
N GLU A 74 10.69 -0.36 -6.92
CA GLU A 74 12.00 -0.31 -7.59
C GLU A 74 12.14 0.93 -8.47
N SER A 75 11.11 1.23 -9.28
CA SER A 75 11.11 2.40 -10.16
C SER A 75 11.14 3.73 -9.41
N ALA A 76 10.60 3.76 -8.19
CA ALA A 76 10.66 4.90 -7.28
C ALA A 76 12.02 5.02 -6.56
N GLY A 77 12.91 4.04 -6.70
CA GLY A 77 14.26 4.08 -6.12
C GLY A 77 14.32 3.82 -4.61
N ILE A 78 13.22 3.37 -4.00
CA ILE A 78 13.11 3.07 -2.56
C ILE A 78 13.23 1.58 -2.25
N GLY A 79 13.51 0.76 -3.27
CA GLY A 79 13.63 -0.69 -3.16
C GLY A 79 14.93 -1.22 -2.54
N THR A 80 15.72 -0.38 -1.85
CA THR A 80 17.11 -0.66 -1.48
C THR A 80 17.35 -1.86 -0.55
N GLY A 81 16.29 -2.40 0.07
CA GLY A 81 16.31 -3.64 0.84
C GLY A 81 16.95 -3.48 2.22
N GLN A 82 16.25 -3.96 3.26
CA GLN A 82 16.49 -3.72 4.68
C GLN A 82 16.07 -2.31 5.15
N GLU A 83 14.75 -2.13 5.18
CA GLU A 83 14.11 -0.98 5.80
C GLU A 83 13.43 -1.47 7.08
N ASN A 84 13.76 -0.91 8.25
CA ASN A 84 12.99 -1.11 9.47
C ASN A 84 12.21 0.17 9.78
N ALA A 85 11.18 0.42 8.99
CA ALA A 85 10.38 1.62 9.11
C ALA A 85 9.26 1.40 10.14
N ALA A 86 9.29 2.22 11.20
CA ALA A 86 8.29 2.18 12.26
C ALA A 86 7.07 3.07 11.95
N ASP A 87 7.15 4.01 11.01
CA ASP A 87 6.01 4.79 10.52
C ASP A 87 6.41 5.57 9.25
N GLY A 88 5.43 6.17 8.59
CA GLY A 88 5.62 7.07 7.46
C GLY A 88 4.86 8.38 7.63
N GLY A 89 5.35 9.44 6.99
CA GLY A 89 4.64 10.71 6.89
C GLY A 89 4.71 11.22 5.46
N PHE A 90 3.62 11.82 4.99
CA PHE A 90 3.55 12.45 3.67
C PHE A 90 3.39 13.96 3.83
N GLY A 91 4.06 14.70 2.95
CA GLY A 91 3.88 16.13 2.80
C GLY A 91 4.40 16.54 1.43
N ASP A 92 3.60 17.31 0.71
CA ASP A 92 4.02 18.13 -0.41
C ASP A 92 4.55 19.46 0.12
N PHE A 93 5.68 19.92 -0.41
CA PHE A 93 6.24 21.22 -0.05
C PHE A 93 6.74 21.91 -1.30
N ASP A 94 6.18 23.08 -1.56
CA ASP A 94 6.60 24.08 -2.54
C ASP A 94 6.54 25.50 -1.95
#